data_AF-A0A6V7JD56-F1
#
_entry.id   AF-A0A6V7JD56-F1
#
_cell.length_a   1.000
_cell.length_b   1.000
_cell.length_c   1.000
_cell.angle_alpha   90.00
_cell.angle_beta   90.00
_cell.angle_gamma   90.00
#
_symmetry.space_group_name_H-M   'P 1'
#
loop_
_entity.id
_entity.type
_entity.pdbx_description
1 polymer ?
#
loop_
_entity_poly.entity_id
_entity_poly.type
_entity_poly.pdbx_seq_one_letter_code
_entity_poly.pdbx_strand_id
1 'polypeptide(L)'
;MDLPFLANYLCVHNMLKAHARTYQIYNEEFRGTQMGKVGLSIPCRHNFPKNENETEAAQIAFEYDCGWVAHPIFSQEGDYPAVMKERIRENSKLEGLPFSRLPEFSPEWIKLM
;
A
#
# COMPACT_ATOMS: atom_id res chain seq x y z
N MET A 1 -11.67 21.12 -8.39
CA MET A 1 -11.31 20.07 -9.35
C MET A 1 -11.39 18.77 -8.57
N ASP A 2 -12.46 17.99 -8.77
CA ASP A 2 -12.57 16.67 -8.13
C ASP A 2 -11.50 15.78 -8.76
N LEU A 3 -10.48 15.41 -7.99
CA LEU A 3 -9.42 14.52 -8.44
C LEU A 3 -9.93 13.08 -8.27
N PRO A 4 -10.30 12.39 -9.36
CA PRO A 4 -10.81 11.03 -9.26
C PRO A 4 -9.77 10.16 -8.55
N PHE A 5 -10.23 9.31 -7.63
CA PHE A 5 -9.41 8.36 -6.87
C PHE A 5 -8.45 8.94 -5.82
N LEU A 6 -8.24 10.26 -5.72
CA LEU A 6 -7.36 10.83 -4.67
C LEU A 6 -7.82 10.46 -3.26
N ALA A 7 -9.13 10.48 -3.01
CA ALA A 7 -9.69 10.10 -1.72
C ALA A 7 -9.38 8.65 -1.34
N ASN A 8 -9.35 7.73 -2.32
CA ASN A 8 -9.04 6.33 -2.09
C ASN A 8 -7.56 6.16 -1.71
N TYR A 9 -6.66 6.86 -2.39
CA TYR A 9 -5.23 6.84 -2.04
C TYR A 9 -4.97 7.37 -0.64
N LEU A 10 -5.59 8.49 -0.27
CA LEU A 10 -5.49 9.05 1.07
C LEU A 10 -6.10 8.14 2.14
N CYS A 11 -7.21 7.48 1.84
CA CYS A 11 -7.86 6.52 2.75
C CYS A 11 -6.92 5.37 3.09
N VAL A 12 -6.40 4.66 2.08
CA VAL A 12 -5.48 3.53 2.30
C VAL A 12 -4.18 3.99 2.96
N HIS A 13 -3.65 5.14 2.56
CA HIS A 13 -2.44 5.70 3.18
C HIS A 13 -2.61 5.96 4.68
N ASN A 14 -3.72 6.56 5.09
CA ASN A 14 -3.99 6.82 6.50
C ASN A 14 -4.34 5.53 7.26
N MET A 15 -5.05 4.59 6.63
CA MET A 15 -5.32 3.27 7.21
C MET A 15 -4.02 2.52 7.55
N LEU A 16 -3.04 2.50 6.64
CA LEU A 16 -1.75 1.85 6.87
C LEU A 16 -0.98 2.50 8.02
N LYS A 17 -0.96 3.83 8.08
CA LYS A 17 -0.35 4.58 9.20
C LYS A 17 -1.03 4.29 10.54
N ALA A 18 -2.36 4.20 10.54
CA ALA A 18 -3.13 3.85 11.72
C ALA A 18 -2.83 2.42 12.17
N HIS A 19 -2.76 1.46 11.24
CA HIS A 19 -2.36 0.09 11.54
C HIS A 19 -0.96 0.02 12.16
N ALA A 20 0.04 0.66 11.54
CA ALA A 20 1.41 0.71 12.07
C ALA A 20 1.44 1.27 13.49
N ARG A 21 0.78 2.41 13.74
CA ARG A 21 0.68 2.99 15.10
C ARG A 21 0.02 2.04 16.09
N THR A 22 -1.06 1.38 15.68
CA THR A 22 -1.79 0.42 16.52
C THR A 22 -0.91 -0.78 16.88
N TYR A 23 -0.14 -1.28 15.92
CA TYR A 23 0.81 -2.36 16.13
C TYR A 23 1.90 -1.97 17.13
N GLN A 24 2.49 -0.77 16.98
CA GLN A 24 3.52 -0.27 17.90
C GLN A 24 2.97 -0.08 19.32
N ILE A 25 1.78 0.52 19.48
CA ILE A 25 1.10 0.64 20.79
C ILE A 25 0.90 -0.74 21.41
N TYR A 26 0.41 -1.71 20.64
CA TYR A 26 0.25 -3.07 21.15
C TYR A 26 1.58 -3.67 21.60
N ASN A 27 2.64 -3.48 20.80
CA ASN A 27 3.96 -4.01 21.08
C ASN A 27 4.59 -3.41 22.34
N GLU A 28 4.46 -2.10 22.52
CA GLU A 28 5.08 -1.33 23.62
C GLU A 28 4.30 -1.48 24.93
N GLU A 29 2.97 -1.44 24.89
CA GLU A 29 2.14 -1.33 26.10
C GLU A 29 1.49 -2.65 26.52
N PHE A 30 1.17 -3.54 25.57
CA PHE A 30 0.25 -4.67 25.84
C PHE A 30 0.86 -6.06 25.60
N ARG A 31 1.81 -6.20 24.69
CA ARG A 31 2.33 -7.51 24.25
C ARG A 31 3.00 -8.26 25.40
N GLY A 32 3.70 -7.56 26.29
CA GLY A 32 4.39 -8.17 27.44
C GLY A 32 3.45 -8.83 28.46
N THR A 33 2.18 -8.40 28.54
CA THR A 33 1.20 -8.95 29.48
C THR A 33 0.16 -9.83 28.82
N GLN A 34 -0.37 -9.41 27.66
CA GLN A 34 -1.45 -10.12 26.98
C GLN A 34 -0.95 -11.25 26.07
N MET A 35 0.29 -11.12 25.54
CA MET A 35 0.90 -12.09 24.62
C MET A 35 0.05 -12.42 23.39
N GLY A 36 -0.85 -11.52 22.99
CA GLY A 36 -1.72 -11.70 21.83
C GLY A 36 -1.06 -11.33 20.51
N LYS A 37 -1.86 -11.38 19.44
CA LYS A 37 -1.43 -11.10 18.06
C LYS A 37 -2.28 -9.98 17.46
N VAL A 38 -1.61 -9.08 16.74
CA VAL A 38 -2.21 -8.02 15.93
C VAL A 38 -1.82 -8.30 14.49
N GLY A 39 -2.78 -8.21 13.59
CA GLY A 39 -2.55 -8.40 12.16
C GLY A 39 -3.49 -7.53 11.35
N LEU A 40 -3.39 -7.66 10.03
CA LEU A 40 -4.21 -6.94 9.06
C LEU A 40 -4.85 -7.96 8.13
N SER A 41 -6.18 -7.89 7.96
CA SER A 41 -6.89 -8.72 6.99
C SER A 41 -6.98 -7.96 5.67
N ILE A 42 -6.38 -8.53 4.62
CA ILE A 42 -6.28 -7.89 3.30
C ILE A 42 -7.06 -8.75 2.30
N PRO A 43 -8.01 -8.17 1.54
CA PRO A 43 -8.62 -8.87 0.43
C PRO A 43 -7.57 -9.02 -0.68
N CYS A 44 -7.07 -10.24 -0.87
CA CYS A 44 -6.10 -10.56 -1.91
C CYS A 44 -6.75 -11.51 -2.91
N ARG A 45 -7.09 -11.01 -4.09
CA ARG A 45 -7.62 -11.81 -5.19
C ARG A 45 -6.46 -12.33 -6.03
N HIS A 46 -6.64 -13.55 -6.53
CA HIS A 46 -5.71 -14.06 -7.52
C HIS A 46 -6.01 -13.43 -8.88
N ASN A 47 -4.98 -12.95 -9.56
CA ASN A 47 -5.09 -12.37 -10.89
C ASN A 47 -4.41 -13.33 -11.87
N PHE A 48 -5.19 -14.00 -12.72
CA PHE A 48 -4.67 -14.88 -13.75
C PHE A 48 -4.45 -14.10 -15.04
N PRO A 49 -3.32 -14.30 -15.73
CA PRO A 49 -3.15 -13.77 -17.08
C PRO A 49 -4.13 -14.47 -18.01
N LYS A 50 -4.67 -13.71 -18.98
CA LYS A 50 -5.57 -14.30 -19.99
C LYS A 50 -4.79 -15.18 -20.96
N ASN A 51 -3.59 -14.75 -21.37
CA ASN A 51 -2.66 -15.50 -22.21
C ASN A 51 -1.23 -15.51 -21.61
N GLU A 52 -0.34 -16.41 -22.06
CA GLU A 52 1.05 -16.53 -21.55
C GLU A 52 1.87 -15.22 -21.64
N ASN A 53 1.56 -14.35 -22.60
CA ASN A 53 2.26 -13.07 -22.79
C ASN A 53 1.72 -11.93 -21.90
N GLU A 54 0.67 -12.16 -21.10
CA GLU A 54 0.02 -11.15 -20.27
C GLU A 54 0.31 -11.32 -18.76
N THR A 55 1.36 -12.06 -18.42
CA THR A 55 1.81 -12.31 -17.03
C THR A 55 2.16 -11.02 -16.28
N GLU A 56 2.76 -10.04 -16.95
CA GLU A 56 3.08 -8.75 -16.35
C GLU A 56 1.80 -8.01 -15.93
N ALA A 57 0.78 -7.97 -16.79
CA ALA A 57 -0.49 -7.31 -16.49
C ALA A 57 -1.20 -7.96 -15.29
N ALA A 58 -1.15 -9.28 -15.18
CA ALA A 58 -1.66 -10.01 -14.03
C ALA A 58 -0.90 -9.66 -12.73
N GLN A 59 0.44 -9.57 -12.79
CA GLN A 59 1.25 -9.15 -11.64
C GLN A 59 0.91 -7.72 -11.22
N ILE A 60 0.78 -6.78 -12.17
CA ILE A 60 0.42 -5.40 -11.85
C ILE A 60 -0.97 -5.33 -11.22
N ALA A 61 -1.95 -6.10 -11.73
CA ALA A 61 -3.26 -6.17 -11.11
C ALA A 61 -3.19 -6.68 -9.67
N PHE A 62 -2.31 -7.65 -9.39
CA PHE A 62 -2.06 -8.13 -8.03
C PHE A 62 -1.43 -7.05 -7.14
N GLU A 63 -0.46 -6.28 -7.65
CA GLU A 63 0.14 -5.16 -6.90
C GLU A 63 -0.89 -4.08 -6.57
N TYR A 64 -1.84 -3.80 -7.46
CA TYR A 64 -2.90 -2.81 -7.22
C TYR A 64 -4.04 -3.32 -6.33
N ASP A 65 -4.10 -4.63 -6.06
CA ASP A 65 -5.11 -5.26 -5.19
C ASP A 65 -4.52 -5.62 -3.82
N CYS A 66 -3.64 -6.63 -3.79
CA CYS A 66 -3.03 -7.14 -2.57
C CYS A 66 -1.77 -6.35 -2.20
N GLY A 67 -0.89 -6.11 -3.18
CA GLY A 67 0.41 -5.46 -2.96
C GLY A 67 0.29 -4.05 -2.38
N TRP A 68 -0.74 -3.31 -2.76
CA TRP A 68 -0.98 -1.94 -2.31
C TRP A 68 -1.06 -1.83 -0.78
N VAL A 69 -1.66 -2.82 -0.11
CA VAL A 69 -1.79 -2.86 1.34
C VAL A 69 -0.71 -3.74 1.97
N ALA A 70 -0.35 -4.85 1.32
CA ALA A 70 0.57 -5.84 1.89
C ALA A 70 2.03 -5.40 1.82
N HIS A 71 2.47 -4.80 0.71
CA HIS A 71 3.87 -4.44 0.51
C HIS A 71 4.39 -3.46 1.56
N PRO A 72 3.66 -2.40 1.96
CA PRO A 72 4.14 -1.49 2.99
C PRO A 72 4.41 -2.14 4.35
N ILE A 73 3.70 -3.23 4.69
CA ILE A 73 3.76 -3.88 6.03
C ILE A 73 4.62 -5.15 6.02
N PHE A 74 4.64 -5.91 4.94
CA PHE A 74 5.18 -7.27 4.92
C PHE A 74 6.41 -7.45 4.01
N SER A 75 6.75 -6.47 3.17
CA SER A 75 8.01 -6.53 2.40
C SER A 75 9.20 -6.13 3.28
N GLN A 76 10.41 -6.48 2.86
CA GLN A 76 11.62 -6.06 3.59
C GLN A 76 11.94 -4.58 3.32
N GLU A 77 11.56 -4.12 2.13
CA GLU A 77 11.77 -2.76 1.65
C GLU A 77 10.76 -1.76 2.24
N GLY A 78 9.60 -2.26 2.68
CA GLY A 78 8.43 -1.46 3.03
C GLY A 78 7.89 -0.66 1.84
N ASP A 79 7.16 0.42 2.12
CA ASP A 79 6.59 1.35 1.13
C ASP A 79 5.62 0.70 0.12
N TYR A 80 5.02 1.50 -0.77
CA TYR A 80 4.16 1.00 -1.84
C TYR A 80 4.96 0.25 -2.92
N PRO A 81 4.33 -0.70 -3.64
CA PRO A 81 4.95 -1.39 -4.77
C PRO A 81 5.52 -0.40 -5.79
N ALA A 82 6.74 -0.64 -6.27
CA ALA A 82 7.45 0.27 -7.18
C ALA A 82 6.64 0.57 -8.45
N VAL A 83 6.02 -0.47 -9.03
CA VAL A 83 5.20 -0.33 -10.25
C VAL A 83 3.95 0.53 -10.04
N MET A 84 3.38 0.52 -8.83
CA MET A 84 2.24 1.35 -8.48
C MET A 84 2.66 2.82 -8.35
N LYS A 85 3.77 3.09 -7.65
CA LYS A 85 4.34 4.45 -7.51
C LYS A 85 4.64 5.05 -8.88
N GLU A 86 5.29 4.30 -9.76
CA GLU A 86 5.71 4.82 -11.06
C GLU A 86 4.52 5.10 -11.98
N ARG A 87 3.64 4.11 -12.19
CA ARG A 87 2.49 4.28 -13.08
C ARG A 87 1.52 5.38 -12.63
N ILE A 88 1.26 5.52 -11.31
CA ILE A 88 0.39 6.59 -10.82
C ILE A 88 1.06 7.96 -11.00
N ARG A 89 2.38 8.06 -10.80
CA ARG A 89 3.13 9.29 -11.05
C ARG A 89 3.08 9.68 -12.53
N GLU A 90 3.33 8.74 -13.43
CA GLU A 90 3.26 8.94 -14.89
C GLU A 90 1.86 9.37 -15.32
N ASN A 91 0.82 8.65 -14.90
CA ASN A 91 -0.57 8.99 -15.24
C ASN A 91 -0.98 10.35 -14.65
N SER A 92 -0.52 10.70 -13.45
CA SER A 92 -0.79 12.01 -12.87
C SER A 92 -0.14 13.13 -13.69
N LYS A 93 1.09 12.93 -14.20
CA LYS A 93 1.75 13.86 -15.12
C LYS A 93 1.01 13.98 -16.45
N LEU A 94 0.57 12.87 -17.03
CA LEU A 94 -0.20 12.85 -18.29
C LEU A 94 -1.54 13.58 -18.16
N GLU A 95 -2.16 13.54 -16.99
CA GLU A 95 -3.36 14.30 -16.64
C GLU A 95 -3.08 15.78 -16.30
N GLY A 96 -1.83 16.23 -16.38
CA GLY A 96 -1.44 17.62 -16.11
C GLY A 96 -1.41 17.98 -14.62
N LEU A 97 -1.38 16.99 -13.72
CA LEU A 97 -1.32 17.22 -12.29
C LEU A 97 0.10 17.61 -11.85
N PRO A 98 0.25 18.57 -10.93
CA PRO A 98 1.56 19.01 -10.46
C PRO A 98 2.24 18.02 -9.50
N PHE A 99 1.54 16.96 -9.06
CA PHE A 99 2.02 15.94 -8.14
C PHE A 99 1.39 14.58 -8.42
N SER A 100 2.00 13.52 -7.90
CA SER A 100 1.42 12.17 -7.91
C SER A 100 0.19 12.11 -7.04
N ARG A 101 -0.90 11.51 -7.54
CA ARG A 101 -2.11 11.24 -6.73
C ARG A 101 -1.87 10.24 -5.60
N LEU A 102 -0.84 9.38 -5.70
CA LEU A 102 -0.43 8.47 -4.64
C LEU A 102 0.49 9.21 -3.65
N PRO A 103 0.11 9.33 -2.36
CA PRO A 103 0.99 9.88 -1.33
C PRO A 103 2.26 9.05 -1.15
N GLU A 104 3.32 9.65 -0.63
CA GLU A 104 4.58 8.96 -0.35
C GLU A 104 4.74 8.76 1.16
N PHE A 105 5.24 7.61 1.58
CA PHE A 105 5.64 7.42 2.98
C PHE A 105 6.98 8.10 3.22
N SER A 106 7.11 8.76 4.37
CA SER A 106 8.43 9.21 4.83
C SER A 106 9.28 8.01 5.26
N PRO A 107 10.61 8.14 5.32
CA PRO A 107 11.48 7.09 5.86
C PRO A 107 11.10 6.65 7.29
N GLU A 108 10.57 7.57 8.10
CA GLU A 108 10.04 7.24 9.43
C GLU A 108 8.86 6.27 9.34
N TRP A 109 7.89 6.54 8.45
CA TRP A 109 6.74 5.67 8.28
C TRP A 109 7.12 4.31 7.70
N ILE A 110 8.04 4.26 6.74
CA ILE A 110 8.56 3.00 6.18
C ILE A 110 9.20 2.14 7.27
N LYS A 111 9.90 2.76 8.24
CA LYS A 111 10.52 2.04 9.36
C LYS A 111 9.52 1.54 10.41
N LEU A 112 8.38 2.23 10.57
CA LEU A 112 7.38 1.93 11.59
C LEU A 112 6.39 0.84 11.19
N MET A 113 6.22 0.64 9.89
CA MET A 113 5.40 -0.41 9.30
C MET A 113 6.07 -1.76 9.42
#